data_AF-A0A559RY47-F1
#
_entry.id   AF-A0A559RY47-F1
#
_cell.length_a   1.000
_cell.length_b   1.000
_cell.length_c   1.000
_cell.angle_alpha   90.00
_cell.angle_beta   90.00
_cell.angle_gamma   90.00
#
_symmetry.space_group_name_H-M   'P 1'
#
loop_
_entity.id
_entity.type
_entity.pdbx_description
1 polymer ?
#
loop_
_entity_poly.entity_id
_entity_poly.type
_entity_poly.pdbx_seq_one_letter_code
_entity_poly.pdbx_strand_id
1 'polypeptide(L)'
;MNISTISLLIKRQFKENYRIYGIGLLVLIALLLFMFLLVHQWQDSFAGAVQNGVFIIGLFIAGGIFSNSMFHEFSNPQSGMWLLSIPATHSEKVLTSIIISVVFFLLIYFPTFYLADILYLLVTGKIGMEAILNPFKDGFYQFIFFYFLFNGIILLGSVIFGKHSFIKTLLAAIVLMVTLNYINTLILQSLIPEASIVSSTAFDSFLFRHEGENIKVSLFGSSDVISSVFVRFVIPISIWFTVWLKLKEKQI
;
A
#
# COMPACT_ATOMS: atom_id res chain seq x y z
N MET A 1 -18.95 -16.14 11.87
CA MET A 1 -18.31 -15.85 10.57
C MET A 1 -18.46 -17.08 9.71
N ASN A 2 -19.27 -17.02 8.66
CA ASN A 2 -19.53 -18.16 7.80
C ASN A 2 -18.71 -18.02 6.50
N ILE A 3 -17.86 -19.01 6.24
CA ILE A 3 -16.98 -19.03 5.05
C ILE A 3 -17.80 -19.04 3.77
N SER A 4 -18.98 -19.67 3.79
CA SER A 4 -19.90 -19.68 2.64
C SER A 4 -20.38 -18.27 2.28
N THR A 5 -20.70 -17.43 3.27
CA THR A 5 -21.10 -16.04 3.07
C THR A 5 -19.97 -15.22 2.45
N ILE A 6 -18.74 -15.36 2.95
CA ILE A 6 -17.56 -14.65 2.40
C ILE A 6 -17.35 -15.03 0.93
N SER A 7 -17.46 -16.33 0.60
CA SER A 7 -17.34 -16.81 -0.79
C SER A 7 -18.42 -16.21 -1.69
N LEU A 8 -19.66 -16.14 -1.22
CA LEU A 8 -20.78 -15.53 -1.95
C LEU A 8 -20.55 -14.02 -2.17
N LEU A 9 -20.05 -13.30 -1.17
CA LEU A 9 -19.72 -11.88 -1.29
C LEU A 9 -18.59 -11.64 -2.30
N ILE A 10 -17.55 -12.48 -2.30
CA ILE A 10 -16.47 -12.40 -3.29
C ILE A 10 -17.02 -12.63 -4.69
N LYS A 11 -17.82 -13.69 -4.90
CA LYS A 11 -18.44 -13.97 -6.20
C LYS A 11 -19.30 -12.81 -6.69
N ARG A 12 -20.06 -12.19 -5.77
CA ARG A 12 -20.87 -11.01 -6.07
C ARG A 12 -19.98 -9.85 -6.55
N GLN A 13 -18.94 -9.51 -5.79
CA GLN A 13 -18.04 -8.40 -6.09
C GLN A 13 -17.44 -8.52 -7.50
N PHE A 14 -16.97 -9.72 -7.86
CA PHE A 14 -16.42 -9.98 -9.19
C PHE A 14 -17.49 -9.94 -10.27
N LYS A 15 -18.70 -10.49 -10.04
CA LYS A 15 -19.78 -10.49 -11.04
C LYS A 15 -20.30 -9.09 -11.33
N GLU A 16 -20.40 -8.23 -10.33
CA GLU A 16 -20.87 -6.85 -10.47
C GLU A 16 -19.83 -5.96 -11.15
N ASN A 17 -18.54 -6.17 -10.86
CA ASN A 17 -17.46 -5.26 -11.27
C ASN A 17 -16.50 -5.83 -12.33
N TYR A 18 -16.82 -6.98 -12.96
CA TYR A 18 -15.89 -7.65 -13.88
C TYR A 18 -15.37 -6.76 -15.01
N ARG A 19 -16.23 -5.89 -15.58
CA ARG A 19 -15.83 -4.96 -16.66
C ARG A 19 -14.81 -3.94 -16.17
N ILE A 20 -15.06 -3.36 -15.01
CA ILE A 20 -14.19 -2.35 -14.40
C ILE A 20 -12.84 -2.99 -14.05
N TYR A 21 -12.83 -4.20 -13.50
CA TYR A 21 -11.60 -4.91 -13.17
C TYR A 21 -10.81 -5.33 -14.42
N GLY A 22 -11.48 -5.76 -15.48
CA GLY A 22 -10.83 -6.07 -16.75
C GLY A 22 -10.17 -4.83 -17.39
N ILE A 23 -10.90 -3.70 -17.43
CA ILE A 23 -10.34 -2.43 -17.90
C ILE A 23 -9.19 -1.97 -17.00
N GLY A 24 -9.35 -2.07 -15.68
CA GLY A 24 -8.31 -1.72 -14.71
C GLY A 24 -7.02 -2.52 -14.89
N LEU A 25 -7.14 -3.83 -15.20
CA LEU A 25 -5.99 -4.69 -15.49
C LEU A 25 -5.28 -4.28 -16.78
N LEU A 26 -6.01 -3.94 -17.85
CA LEU A 26 -5.41 -3.45 -19.09
C LEU A 26 -4.70 -2.10 -18.88
N VAL A 27 -5.32 -1.20 -18.13
CA VAL A 27 -4.72 0.10 -17.76
C VAL A 27 -3.46 -0.12 -16.93
N LEU A 28 -3.45 -1.08 -16.00
CA LEU A 28 -2.29 -1.43 -15.21
C LEU A 28 -1.12 -1.91 -16.10
N ILE A 29 -1.38 -2.84 -17.03
CA ILE A 29 -0.36 -3.31 -17.98
C ILE A 29 0.18 -2.14 -18.80
N ALA A 30 -0.70 -1.32 -19.37
CA ALA A 30 -0.31 -0.18 -20.19
C ALA A 30 0.53 0.83 -19.39
N LEU A 31 0.16 1.11 -18.14
CA LEU A 31 0.89 2.02 -17.27
C LEU A 31 2.27 1.47 -16.90
N LEU A 32 2.38 0.18 -16.57
CA LEU A 32 3.67 -0.45 -16.27
C LEU A 32 4.60 -0.43 -17.48
N LEU A 33 4.10 -0.80 -18.66
CA LEU A 33 4.87 -0.73 -19.91
C LEU A 33 5.31 0.71 -20.20
N PHE A 34 4.42 1.68 -20.02
CA PHE A 34 4.75 3.10 -20.18
C PHE A 34 5.85 3.54 -19.22
N MET A 35 5.79 3.15 -17.94
CA MET A 35 6.84 3.46 -16.98
C MET A 35 8.19 2.82 -17.37
N PHE A 36 8.19 1.58 -17.84
CA PHE A 36 9.42 0.94 -18.32
C PHE A 36 10.01 1.66 -19.55
N LEU A 37 9.18 2.12 -20.49
CA LEU A 37 9.63 2.90 -21.65
C LEU A 37 10.20 4.26 -21.25
N LEU A 38 9.57 4.96 -20.29
CA LEU A 38 10.09 6.23 -19.77
C LEU A 38 11.48 6.05 -19.16
N VAL A 39 11.64 5.01 -18.33
CA VAL A 39 12.94 4.69 -17.72
C VAL A 39 13.98 4.38 -18.79
N HIS A 40 13.62 3.60 -19.82
CA HIS A 40 14.53 3.28 -20.91
C HIS A 40 15.06 4.52 -21.61
N GLN A 41 14.20 5.52 -21.84
CA GLN A 41 14.57 6.77 -22.49
C GLN A 41 15.57 7.58 -21.65
N TRP A 42 15.53 7.44 -20.32
CA TRP A 42 16.39 8.20 -19.41
C TRP A 42 17.82 7.63 -19.31
N GLN A 43 18.17 6.64 -20.14
CA GLN A 43 19.52 6.07 -20.34
C GLN A 43 20.24 5.53 -19.10
N ASP A 44 19.61 5.54 -17.92
CA ASP A 44 20.16 4.84 -16.77
C ASP A 44 20.28 3.35 -17.06
N SER A 45 21.44 2.78 -16.72
CA SER A 45 21.66 1.35 -16.72
C SER A 45 20.51 0.69 -15.97
N PHE A 46 19.76 -0.17 -16.66
CA PHE A 46 18.56 -0.87 -16.17
C PHE A 46 18.91 -1.94 -15.12
N ALA A 47 19.71 -1.57 -14.12
CA ALA A 47 20.15 -2.41 -13.03
C ALA A 47 19.23 -2.18 -11.83
N GLY A 48 18.47 -3.21 -11.45
CA GLY A 48 17.76 -3.43 -10.18
C GLY A 48 16.92 -2.30 -9.57
N ALA A 49 17.55 -1.17 -9.21
CA ALA A 49 16.95 -0.04 -8.51
C ALA A 49 15.78 0.59 -9.26
N VAL A 50 15.86 0.72 -10.59
CA VAL A 50 14.79 1.37 -11.34
C VAL A 50 13.57 0.47 -11.49
N GLN A 51 13.78 -0.82 -11.74
CA GLN A 51 12.73 -1.83 -11.78
C GLN A 51 12.00 -1.93 -10.44
N ASN A 52 12.75 -1.86 -9.33
CA ASN A 52 12.23 -1.74 -7.97
C ASN A 52 11.33 -0.51 -7.82
N GLY A 53 11.74 0.63 -8.37
CA GLY A 53 10.94 1.86 -8.39
C GLY A 53 9.62 1.69 -9.13
N VAL A 54 9.64 1.13 -10.35
CA VAL A 54 8.42 0.86 -11.14
C VAL A 54 7.49 -0.10 -10.40
N PHE A 55 8.05 -1.16 -9.79
CA PHE A 55 7.27 -2.10 -8.98
C PHE A 55 6.59 -1.42 -7.79
N ILE A 56 7.30 -0.58 -7.04
CA ILE A 56 6.73 0.14 -5.88
C ILE A 56 5.63 1.08 -6.37
N ILE A 57 5.91 1.92 -7.37
CA ILE A 57 4.96 2.91 -7.86
C ILE A 57 3.69 2.22 -8.37
N GLY A 58 3.84 1.16 -9.17
CA GLY A 58 2.70 0.37 -9.65
C GLY A 58 1.90 -0.24 -8.51
N LEU A 59 2.56 -0.83 -7.51
CA LEU A 59 1.93 -1.51 -6.38
C LEU A 59 1.09 -0.53 -5.55
N PHE A 60 1.66 0.62 -5.17
CA PHE A 60 0.98 1.59 -4.31
C PHE A 60 -0.08 2.39 -5.05
N ILE A 61 0.15 2.82 -6.29
CA ILE A 61 -0.85 3.59 -7.05
C ILE A 61 -2.02 2.70 -7.44
N ALA A 62 -1.76 1.58 -8.13
CA ALA A 62 -2.82 0.71 -8.60
C ALA A 62 -3.54 0.04 -7.43
N GLY A 63 -2.78 -0.42 -6.43
CA GLY A 63 -3.36 -1.03 -5.23
C GLY A 63 -4.14 -0.03 -4.39
N GLY A 64 -3.72 1.24 -4.33
CA GLY A 64 -4.47 2.31 -3.67
C GLY A 64 -5.81 2.59 -4.37
N ILE A 65 -5.79 2.77 -5.69
CA ILE A 65 -7.01 2.99 -6.47
C ILE A 65 -7.97 1.80 -6.30
N PHE A 66 -7.45 0.57 -6.40
CA PHE A 66 -8.24 -0.65 -6.22
C PHE A 66 -8.81 -0.78 -4.81
N SER A 67 -8.00 -0.54 -3.78
CA SER A 67 -8.43 -0.58 -2.37
C SER A 67 -9.55 0.44 -2.10
N ASN A 68 -9.43 1.66 -2.64
CA ASN A 68 -10.46 2.67 -2.50
C ASN A 68 -11.79 2.27 -3.18
N SER A 69 -11.73 1.49 -4.26
CA SER A 69 -12.92 1.02 -4.98
C SER A 69 -13.79 0.05 -4.15
N MET A 70 -13.21 -0.65 -3.17
CA MET A 70 -13.93 -1.66 -2.37
C MET A 70 -15.12 -1.09 -1.59
N PHE A 71 -15.04 0.19 -1.22
CA PHE A 71 -16.07 0.90 -0.46
C PHE A 71 -16.61 2.11 -1.21
N HIS A 72 -16.43 2.15 -2.53
CA HIS A 72 -16.89 3.24 -3.38
C HIS A 72 -18.42 3.47 -3.30
N GLU A 73 -19.20 2.42 -2.99
CA GLU A 73 -20.63 2.50 -2.76
C GLU A 73 -21.02 3.50 -1.65
N PHE A 74 -20.13 3.81 -0.69
CA PHE A 74 -20.36 4.85 0.30
C PHE A 74 -20.23 6.28 -0.23
N SER A 75 -19.85 6.46 -1.50
CA SER A 75 -19.83 7.77 -2.15
C SER A 75 -21.23 8.33 -2.43
N ASN A 76 -22.24 7.45 -2.57
CA ASN A 76 -23.64 7.81 -2.75
C ASN A 76 -24.49 7.16 -1.65
N PRO A 77 -25.32 7.93 -0.91
CA PRO A 77 -26.18 7.41 0.15
C PRO A 77 -27.04 6.20 -0.29
N GLN A 78 -27.56 6.20 -1.52
CA GLN A 78 -28.43 5.13 -2.03
C GLN A 78 -27.69 3.80 -2.19
N SER A 79 -26.50 3.81 -2.79
CA SER A 79 -25.66 2.61 -2.91
C SER A 79 -25.10 2.17 -1.56
N GLY A 80 -24.80 3.10 -0.65
CA GLY A 80 -24.40 2.78 0.71
C GLY A 80 -25.50 2.02 1.46
N MET A 81 -26.76 2.44 1.34
CA MET A 81 -27.90 1.72 1.92
C MET A 81 -28.03 0.30 1.35
N TRP A 82 -27.83 0.13 0.04
CA TRP A 82 -27.79 -1.18 -0.60
C TRP A 82 -26.69 -2.07 -0.01
N LEU A 83 -25.47 -1.54 0.13
CA LEU A 83 -24.33 -2.26 0.72
C LEU A 83 -24.64 -2.74 2.15
N LEU A 84 -25.29 -1.88 2.94
CA LEU A 84 -25.67 -2.17 4.33
C LEU A 84 -26.80 -3.18 4.42
N SER A 85 -27.73 -3.18 3.47
CA SER A 85 -28.91 -4.07 3.43
C SER A 85 -28.57 -5.53 3.11
N ILE A 86 -27.38 -5.82 2.59
CA ILE A 86 -26.95 -7.20 2.36
C ILE A 86 -26.90 -7.98 3.69
N PRO A 87 -27.53 -9.17 3.76
CA PRO A 87 -27.60 -10.00 4.96
C PRO A 87 -26.24 -10.69 5.20
N ALA A 88 -25.26 -9.91 5.65
CA ALA A 88 -23.94 -10.35 6.05
C ALA A 88 -23.47 -9.52 7.25
N THR A 89 -22.67 -10.14 8.11
CA THR A 89 -22.12 -9.42 9.27
C THR A 89 -21.12 -8.35 8.82
N HIS A 90 -20.95 -7.30 9.63
CA HIS A 90 -19.98 -6.24 9.33
C HIS A 90 -18.54 -6.76 9.18
N SER A 91 -18.18 -7.73 10.02
CA SER A 91 -16.85 -8.35 9.99
C SER A 91 -16.64 -9.14 8.70
N GLU A 92 -17.65 -9.85 8.20
CA GLU A 92 -17.58 -10.53 6.90
C GLU A 92 -17.41 -9.54 5.75
N LYS A 93 -18.13 -8.41 5.76
CA LYS A 93 -17.99 -7.36 4.73
C LYS A 93 -16.57 -6.78 4.70
N VAL A 94 -16.02 -6.40 5.87
CA VAL A 94 -14.64 -5.88 5.96
C VAL A 94 -13.61 -6.93 5.56
N LEU A 95 -13.75 -8.16 6.05
CA LEU A 95 -12.81 -9.22 5.73
C LEU A 95 -12.83 -9.56 4.23
N THR A 96 -14.00 -9.58 3.59
CA THR A 96 -14.10 -9.72 2.13
C THR A 96 -13.35 -8.60 1.42
N SER A 97 -13.55 -7.34 1.82
CA SER A 97 -12.85 -6.21 1.21
C SER A 97 -11.33 -6.30 1.39
N ILE A 98 -10.84 -6.72 2.57
CA ILE A 98 -9.40 -6.92 2.83
C ILE A 98 -8.86 -8.07 1.97
N ILE A 99 -9.54 -9.22 1.93
CA ILE A 99 -9.11 -10.38 1.12
C ILE A 99 -8.99 -10.00 -0.35
N ILE A 100 -9.96 -9.27 -0.90
CA ILE A 100 -9.94 -8.86 -2.31
C ILE A 100 -8.83 -7.83 -2.55
N SER A 101 -8.78 -6.76 -1.76
CA SER A 101 -7.84 -5.64 -1.98
C SER A 101 -6.38 -5.95 -1.64
N VAL A 102 -6.14 -6.95 -0.79
CA VAL A 102 -4.79 -7.39 -0.42
C VAL A 102 -4.42 -8.66 -1.19
N VAL A 103 -5.11 -9.77 -0.94
CA VAL A 103 -4.69 -11.09 -1.43
C VAL A 103 -4.92 -11.21 -2.93
N PHE A 104 -6.14 -10.97 -3.41
CA PHE A 104 -6.43 -11.10 -4.85
C PHE A 104 -5.69 -10.06 -5.67
N PHE A 105 -5.61 -8.81 -5.18
CA PHE A 105 -4.84 -7.77 -5.86
C PHE A 105 -3.38 -8.18 -6.02
N LEU A 106 -2.69 -8.62 -4.96
CA LEU A 106 -1.29 -9.04 -5.06
C LEU A 106 -1.11 -10.24 -5.98
N LEU A 107 -1.99 -11.24 -5.88
CA LEU A 107 -1.96 -12.43 -6.75
C LEU A 107 -2.09 -12.09 -8.24
N ILE A 108 -2.79 -11.01 -8.59
CA ILE A 108 -2.92 -10.54 -9.97
C ILE A 108 -1.74 -9.62 -10.32
N TYR A 109 -1.35 -8.73 -9.40
CA TYR A 109 -0.31 -7.73 -9.61
C TYR A 109 1.05 -8.35 -9.92
N PHE A 110 1.48 -9.38 -9.17
CA PHE A 110 2.77 -10.03 -9.41
C PHE A 110 2.88 -10.60 -10.83
N PRO A 111 1.97 -11.48 -11.30
CA PRO A 111 1.98 -11.95 -12.68
C PRO A 111 1.90 -10.83 -13.71
N THR A 112 1.05 -9.81 -13.49
CA THR A 112 0.92 -8.68 -14.41
C THR A 112 2.22 -7.88 -14.53
N PHE A 113 2.91 -7.65 -13.41
CA PHE A 113 4.20 -6.98 -13.39
C PHE A 113 5.26 -7.78 -14.14
N TYR A 114 5.40 -9.07 -13.84
CA TYR A 114 6.35 -9.94 -14.54
C TYR A 114 6.05 -10.06 -16.04
N LEU A 115 4.78 -10.09 -16.42
CA LEU A 115 4.37 -10.06 -17.81
C LEU A 115 4.80 -8.76 -18.51
N ALA A 116 4.58 -7.60 -17.87
CA ALA A 116 5.01 -6.32 -18.42
C ALA A 116 6.55 -6.22 -18.54
N ASP A 117 7.27 -6.72 -17.54
CA ASP A 117 8.73 -6.76 -17.51
C ASP A 117 9.30 -7.63 -18.64
N ILE A 118 8.77 -8.85 -18.80
CA ILE A 118 9.18 -9.77 -19.89
C ILE A 118 8.88 -9.14 -21.26
N LEU A 119 7.69 -8.57 -21.45
CA LEU A 119 7.34 -7.90 -22.72
C LEU A 119 8.31 -6.76 -23.03
N TYR A 120 8.69 -5.97 -22.03
CA TYR A 120 9.66 -4.90 -22.20
C TYR A 120 11.08 -5.42 -22.53
N LEU A 121 11.55 -6.48 -21.86
CA LEU A 121 12.85 -7.08 -22.14
C LEU A 121 12.91 -7.68 -23.56
N LEU A 122 11.80 -8.25 -24.04
CA LEU A 122 11.67 -8.75 -25.41
C LEU A 122 11.80 -7.62 -26.44
N VAL A 123 11.16 -6.47 -26.19
CA VAL A 123 11.22 -5.30 -27.09
C VAL A 123 12.62 -4.67 -27.13
N THR A 124 13.33 -4.66 -25.99
CA THR A 124 14.66 -4.04 -25.89
C THR A 124 15.83 -4.96 -26.22
N GLY A 125 15.58 -6.26 -26.46
CA GLY A 125 16.60 -7.24 -26.82
C GLY A 125 17.58 -7.59 -25.69
N LYS A 126 17.34 -7.12 -24.46
CA LYS A 126 18.20 -7.34 -23.29
C LYS A 126 17.74 -8.57 -22.50
N ILE A 127 17.82 -9.75 -23.12
CA ILE A 127 17.40 -11.02 -22.49
C ILE A 127 18.50 -11.52 -21.55
N GLY A 128 18.58 -10.93 -20.35
CA GLY A 128 19.43 -11.40 -19.25
C GLY A 128 18.57 -11.79 -18.05
N MET A 129 18.78 -12.98 -17.48
CA MET A 129 18.05 -13.44 -16.29
C MET A 129 18.30 -12.57 -15.04
N GLU A 130 19.43 -11.85 -15.00
CA GLU A 130 19.75 -10.88 -13.94
C GLU A 130 18.92 -9.60 -14.02
N ALA A 131 18.19 -9.38 -15.13
CA ALA A 131 17.32 -8.22 -15.31
C ALA A 131 15.89 -8.43 -14.77
N ILE A 132 15.55 -9.63 -14.29
CA ILE A 132 14.22 -9.91 -13.73
C ILE A 132 14.21 -9.57 -12.24
N LEU A 133 13.22 -8.79 -11.82
CA LEU A 133 13.07 -8.36 -10.43
C LEU A 133 12.82 -9.56 -9.50
N ASN A 134 13.66 -9.71 -8.48
CA ASN A 134 13.38 -10.61 -7.36
C ASN A 134 12.92 -9.81 -6.12
N PRO A 135 11.62 -9.83 -5.79
CA PRO A 135 11.07 -9.02 -4.71
C PRO A 135 11.46 -9.54 -3.31
N PHE A 136 12.09 -10.72 -3.23
CA PHE A 136 12.55 -11.32 -1.98
C PHE A 136 14.04 -11.09 -1.72
N LYS A 137 14.76 -10.45 -2.66
CA LYS A 137 16.16 -10.10 -2.49
C LYS A 137 16.30 -8.76 -1.75
N ASP A 138 17.43 -8.58 -1.05
CA ASP A 138 17.85 -7.30 -0.45
C ASP A 138 16.83 -6.61 0.47
N GLY A 139 15.94 -7.40 1.11
CA GLY A 139 14.93 -6.86 2.02
C GLY A 139 13.74 -6.18 1.32
N PHE A 140 13.63 -6.27 0.00
CA PHE A 140 12.58 -5.59 -0.78
C PHE A 140 11.16 -6.05 -0.43
N TYR A 141 11.01 -7.25 0.11
CA TYR A 141 9.73 -7.79 0.60
C TYR A 141 9.08 -6.92 1.69
N GLN A 142 9.84 -6.03 2.35
CA GLN A 142 9.31 -5.07 3.33
C GLN A 142 8.23 -4.17 2.73
N PHE A 143 8.30 -3.84 1.44
CA PHE A 143 7.29 -3.02 0.76
C PHE A 143 5.92 -3.71 0.67
N ILE A 144 5.87 -5.05 0.72
CA ILE A 144 4.60 -5.79 0.78
C ILE A 144 3.90 -5.53 2.12
N PHE A 145 4.66 -5.47 3.22
CA PHE A 145 4.10 -5.14 4.53
C PHE A 145 3.66 -3.68 4.62
N PHE A 146 4.43 -2.75 4.03
CA PHE A 146 4.00 -1.36 3.90
C PHE A 146 2.76 -1.21 3.02
N TYR A 147 2.59 -2.07 2.01
CA TYR A 147 1.35 -2.12 1.24
C TYR A 147 0.15 -2.52 2.11
N PHE A 148 0.29 -3.43 3.08
CA PHE A 148 -0.81 -3.76 4.00
C PHE A 148 -1.22 -2.57 4.86
N LEU A 149 -0.24 -1.82 5.37
CA LEU A 149 -0.49 -0.58 6.10
C LEU A 149 -1.24 0.44 5.24
N PHE A 150 -0.71 0.68 4.03
CA PHE A 150 -1.29 1.60 3.07
C PHE A 150 -2.71 1.19 2.66
N ASN A 151 -2.92 -0.09 2.35
CA ASN A 151 -4.25 -0.65 2.07
C ASN A 151 -5.23 -0.37 3.21
N GLY A 152 -4.83 -0.60 4.46
CA GLY A 152 -5.64 -0.29 5.63
C GLY A 152 -6.05 1.19 5.70
N ILE A 153 -5.11 2.10 5.48
CA ILE A 153 -5.37 3.56 5.47
C ILE A 153 -6.36 3.93 4.37
N ILE A 154 -6.18 3.39 3.16
CA ILE A 154 -7.07 3.65 2.02
C ILE A 154 -8.48 3.06 2.25
N LEU A 155 -8.59 1.86 2.80
CA LEU A 155 -9.87 1.26 3.18
C LEU A 155 -10.57 2.10 4.25
N LEU A 156 -9.84 2.57 5.26
CA LEU A 156 -10.40 3.43 6.30
C LEU A 156 -10.90 4.75 5.71
N GLY A 157 -10.10 5.36 4.86
CA GLY A 157 -10.45 6.58 4.16
C GLY A 157 -11.67 6.44 3.25
N SER A 158 -11.83 5.31 2.56
CA SER A 158 -13.01 5.04 1.72
C SER A 158 -14.29 4.80 2.53
N VAL A 159 -14.19 4.37 3.79
CA VAL A 159 -15.34 4.32 4.70
C VAL A 159 -15.63 5.69 5.33
N ILE A 160 -14.61 6.45 5.73
CA ILE A 160 -14.79 7.76 6.40
C ILE A 160 -15.28 8.82 5.42
N PHE A 161 -14.60 8.98 4.29
CA PHE A 161 -14.90 10.01 3.32
C PHE A 161 -15.92 9.48 2.29
N GLY A 162 -16.91 10.31 1.95
CA GLY A 162 -17.81 10.04 0.83
C GLY A 162 -17.14 10.39 -0.51
N LYS A 163 -17.68 11.39 -1.21
CA LYS A 163 -17.11 11.83 -2.50
C LYS A 163 -15.63 12.20 -2.41
N HIS A 164 -14.87 11.77 -3.41
CA HIS A 164 -13.41 11.96 -3.56
C HIS A 164 -12.59 11.37 -2.41
N SER A 165 -13.02 10.22 -1.88
CA SER A 165 -12.40 9.55 -0.74
C SER A 165 -10.90 9.32 -0.91
N PHE A 166 -10.46 8.85 -2.08
CA PHE A 166 -9.05 8.54 -2.34
C PHE A 166 -8.14 9.77 -2.13
N ILE A 167 -8.47 10.89 -2.77
CA ILE A 167 -7.68 12.12 -2.70
C ILE A 167 -7.64 12.67 -1.27
N LYS A 168 -8.79 12.69 -0.58
CA LYS A 168 -8.87 13.15 0.81
C LYS A 168 -8.03 12.28 1.75
N THR A 169 -8.03 10.97 1.50
CA THR A 169 -7.25 10.02 2.31
C THR A 169 -5.76 10.20 2.11
N LEU A 170 -5.30 10.32 0.86
CA LEU A 170 -3.90 10.61 0.57
C LEU A 170 -3.45 11.93 1.19
N LEU A 171 -4.26 12.99 1.06
CA LEU A 171 -3.96 14.29 1.67
C LEU A 171 -3.85 14.19 3.19
N ALA A 172 -4.83 13.53 3.84
CA ALA A 172 -4.81 13.33 5.28
C ALA A 172 -3.60 12.49 5.73
N ALA A 173 -3.25 11.43 4.99
CA ALA A 173 -2.08 10.61 5.26
C ALA A 173 -0.77 11.40 5.13
N ILE A 174 -0.62 12.22 4.09
CA ILE A 174 0.55 13.08 3.89
C ILE A 174 0.68 14.08 5.05
N VAL A 175 -0.39 14.79 5.38
CA VAL A 175 -0.39 15.77 6.50
C VAL A 175 -0.04 15.08 7.81
N LEU A 176 -0.60 13.89 8.08
CA LEU A 176 -0.30 13.11 9.27
C LEU A 176 1.18 12.68 9.30
N MET A 177 1.73 12.15 8.21
CA MET A 177 3.13 11.73 8.14
C MET A 177 4.10 12.91 8.35
N VAL A 178 3.84 14.05 7.73
CA VAL A 178 4.64 15.27 7.91
C VAL A 178 4.60 15.73 9.37
N THR A 179 3.40 15.76 9.96
CA THR A 179 3.21 16.18 11.36
C THR A 179 3.93 15.24 12.32
N LEU A 180 3.79 13.92 12.13
CA LEU A 180 4.47 12.91 12.95
C LEU A 180 5.99 12.99 12.82
N ASN A 181 6.52 13.20 11.61
CA ASN A 181 7.96 13.35 11.39
C ASN A 181 8.51 14.61 12.07
N TYR A 182 7.77 15.71 12.01
CA TYR A 182 8.13 16.96 12.68
C TYR A 182 8.13 16.80 14.20
N ILE A 183 7.07 16.23 14.77
CA ILE A 183 6.98 15.94 16.21
C ILE A 183 8.12 15.00 16.64
N ASN A 184 8.40 13.93 15.87
CA ASN A 184 9.49 13.01 16.15
C ASN A 184 10.85 13.72 16.20
N THR A 185 11.11 14.61 15.24
CA THR A 185 12.34 15.40 15.19
C THR A 185 12.44 16.36 16.38
N LEU A 186 11.34 17.03 16.77
CA LEU A 186 11.31 17.88 17.96
C LEU A 186 11.60 17.11 19.25
N ILE A 187 11.01 15.91 19.41
CA ILE A 187 11.27 15.04 20.55
C ILE A 187 12.76 14.66 20.59
N LEU A 188 13.33 14.25 19.47
CA LEU A 188 14.74 13.87 19.41
C LEU A 188 15.68 15.06 19.70
N GLN A 189 15.37 16.26 19.20
CA GLN A 189 16.12 17.48 19.52
C GLN A 189 16.03 17.83 21.00
N SER A 190 14.87 17.61 21.63
CA SER A 190 14.71 17.80 23.07
C SER A 190 15.49 16.78 23.91
N LEU A 191 15.64 15.54 23.42
CA LEU A 191 16.35 14.47 24.11
C LEU A 191 17.87 14.57 23.95
N ILE A 192 18.34 15.04 22.78
CA ILE A 192 19.76 15.16 22.46
C ILE A 192 20.03 16.57 21.88
N PRO A 193 20.10 17.61 22.73
CA PRO A 193 20.20 19.00 22.27
C PRO A 193 21.45 19.32 21.46
N GLU A 194 22.54 18.58 21.71
CA GLU A 194 23.85 18.78 21.05
C GLU A 194 23.93 18.09 19.68
N ALA A 195 23.00 17.18 19.36
CA ALA A 195 23.02 16.44 18.10
C ALA A 195 22.28 17.19 16.98
N SER A 196 22.98 17.46 15.88
CA SER A 196 22.36 18.00 14.68
C SER A 196 21.66 16.89 13.88
N ILE A 197 20.35 16.74 14.09
CA ILE A 197 19.55 15.70 13.44
C ILE A 197 19.37 16.03 11.96
N VAL A 198 19.82 15.13 11.09
CA VAL A 198 19.74 15.27 9.62
C VAL A 198 18.45 14.65 9.10
N SER A 199 18.11 13.46 9.58
CA SER A 199 16.87 12.79 9.24
C SER A 199 16.46 11.82 10.35
N SER A 200 15.16 11.63 10.50
CA SER A 200 14.61 10.70 11.46
C SER A 200 13.48 9.90 10.83
N THR A 201 13.50 8.58 11.05
CA THR A 201 12.41 7.67 10.71
C THR A 201 11.78 7.24 12.04
N ALA A 202 10.51 7.57 12.23
CA ALA A 202 9.80 7.19 13.44
C ALA A 202 9.82 5.66 13.60
N PHE A 203 10.14 5.19 14.81
CA PHE A 203 10.23 3.78 15.18
C PHE A 203 11.32 2.95 14.46
N ASP A 204 12.32 3.55 13.81
CA ASP A 204 13.38 2.77 13.17
C ASP A 204 14.77 3.30 13.54
N SER A 205 15.16 4.42 12.96
CA SER A 205 16.50 4.95 13.10
C SER A 205 16.52 6.46 12.89
N PHE A 206 17.55 7.11 13.42
CA PHE A 206 17.81 8.51 13.14
C PHE A 206 19.28 8.71 12.74
N LEU A 207 19.49 9.72 11.92
CA LEU A 207 20.79 10.16 11.45
C LEU A 207 21.08 11.51 12.10
N PHE A 208 22.20 11.61 12.79
CA PHE A 208 22.70 12.88 13.28
C PHE A 208 24.10 13.12 12.73
N ARG A 209 24.45 14.39 12.56
CA ARG A 209 25.77 14.79 12.08
C ARG A 209 26.68 15.07 13.27
N HIS A 210 27.84 14.43 13.27
CA HIS A 210 28.91 14.60 14.24
C HIS A 210 30.24 14.74 13.48
N GLU A 211 30.98 15.81 13.76
CA GLU A 211 32.28 16.09 13.11
C GLU A 211 32.28 16.06 11.57
N GLY A 212 31.14 16.36 10.95
CA GLY A 212 30.98 16.35 9.48
C GLY A 212 30.55 15.02 8.88
N GLU A 213 30.51 13.94 9.66
CA GLU A 213 29.99 12.63 9.24
C GLU A 213 28.54 12.43 9.67
N ASN A 214 27.77 11.69 8.86
CA ASN A 214 26.39 11.31 9.21
C ASN A 214 26.42 9.95 9.90
N ILE A 215 26.19 9.95 11.22
CA ILE A 215 26.16 8.72 12.02
C ILE A 215 24.72 8.22 12.11
N LYS A 216 24.49 6.97 11.67
CA LYS A 216 23.19 6.29 11.78
C LYS A 216 23.09 5.60 13.13
N VAL A 217 22.09 5.96 13.91
CA VAL A 217 21.73 5.26 15.15
C VAL A 217 20.50 4.41 14.87
N SER A 218 20.68 3.09 14.95
CA SER A 218 19.61 2.11 14.86
C SER A 218 19.23 1.57 16.23
N LEU A 219 18.03 1.00 16.35
CA LEU A 219 17.59 0.26 17.52
C LEU A 219 18.54 -0.93 17.80
N PHE A 220 18.84 -1.18 19.08
CA PHE A 220 19.79 -2.22 19.50
C PHE A 220 19.08 -3.55 19.82
N GLY A 221 19.61 -4.65 19.28
CA GLY A 221 19.20 -6.01 19.64
C GLY A 221 17.70 -6.29 19.42
N SER A 222 17.01 -6.79 20.45
CA SER A 222 15.59 -7.19 20.37
C SER A 222 14.61 -6.04 20.10
N SER A 223 15.03 -4.78 20.32
CA SER A 223 14.16 -3.62 20.10
C SER A 223 13.83 -3.37 18.63
N ASP A 224 14.77 -3.68 17.71
CA ASP A 224 14.54 -3.61 16.26
C ASP A 224 13.49 -4.65 15.81
N VAL A 225 13.59 -5.87 16.33
CA VAL A 225 12.62 -6.93 16.05
C VAL A 225 11.22 -6.54 16.57
N ILE A 226 11.13 -6.03 17.80
CA ILE A 226 9.85 -5.58 18.38
C ILE A 226 9.25 -4.45 17.53
N SER A 227 10.06 -3.46 17.15
CA SER A 227 9.58 -2.34 16.33
C SER A 227 9.12 -2.80 14.95
N SER A 228 9.90 -3.66 14.30
CA SER A 228 9.54 -4.19 12.97
C SER A 228 8.24 -4.99 13.02
N VAL A 229 8.01 -5.82 14.05
CA VAL A 229 6.75 -6.55 14.24
C VAL A 229 5.59 -5.59 14.49
N PHE A 230 5.82 -4.57 15.32
CA PHE A 230 4.80 -3.56 15.62
C PHE A 230 4.35 -2.82 14.36
N VAL A 231 5.29 -2.31 13.56
CA VAL A 231 4.99 -1.56 12.33
C VAL A 231 4.39 -2.45 11.25
N ARG A 232 4.87 -3.68 11.08
CA ARG A 232 4.47 -4.57 9.96
C ARG A 232 3.16 -5.32 10.21
N PHE A 233 2.77 -5.54 11.47
CA PHE A 233 1.59 -6.34 11.79
C PHE A 233 0.60 -5.62 12.70
N VAL A 234 1.08 -5.09 13.83
CA VAL A 234 0.17 -4.49 14.84
C VAL A 234 -0.56 -3.29 14.26
N ILE A 235 0.17 -2.34 13.65
CA ILE A 235 -0.45 -1.13 13.08
C ILE A 235 -1.45 -1.46 11.96
N PRO A 236 -1.11 -2.26 10.91
CA PRO A 236 -2.08 -2.62 9.89
C PRO A 236 -3.35 -3.29 10.44
N ILE A 237 -3.20 -4.22 11.39
CA ILE A 237 -4.34 -4.91 12.01
C ILE A 237 -5.21 -3.93 12.81
N SER A 238 -4.60 -3.01 13.57
CA SER A 238 -5.34 -1.97 14.30
C SER A 238 -6.12 -1.04 13.36
N ILE A 239 -5.55 -0.69 12.19
CA ILE A 239 -6.23 0.12 11.20
C ILE A 239 -7.40 -0.66 10.57
N TRP A 240 -7.21 -1.92 10.19
CA TRP A 240 -8.30 -2.76 9.70
C TRP A 240 -9.42 -2.94 10.74
N PHE A 241 -9.08 -3.05 12.02
CA PHE A 241 -10.08 -3.06 13.09
C PHE A 241 -10.85 -1.74 13.16
N THR A 242 -10.16 -0.61 12.95
CA THR A 242 -10.81 0.72 12.89
C THR A 242 -11.77 0.83 11.69
N VAL A 243 -11.44 0.22 10.54
CA VAL A 243 -12.35 0.11 9.39
C VAL A 243 -13.65 -0.60 9.81
N TRP A 244 -13.53 -1.69 10.56
CA TRP A 244 -14.69 -2.42 11.08
C TRP A 244 -15.54 -1.61 12.05
N LEU A 245 -14.92 -0.89 12.99
CA LEU A 245 -15.64 0.02 13.89
C LEU A 245 -16.42 1.08 13.11
N LYS A 246 -15.77 1.72 12.12
CA LYS A 246 -16.40 2.76 11.31
C LYS A 246 -17.54 2.23 10.45
N LEU A 247 -17.41 1.02 9.92
CA LEU A 247 -18.47 0.36 9.17
C LEU A 247 -19.69 0.05 10.07
N LYS A 248 -19.44 -0.35 11.32
CA LYS A 248 -20.49 -0.61 12.31
C LYS A 248 -21.26 0.66 12.67
N GLU A 249 -20.55 1.77 12.88
CA GLU A 249 -21.16 3.08 13.17
C GLU A 249 -22.10 3.56 12.07
N LYS A 250 -21.81 3.27 10.79
CA LYS A 250 -22.63 3.73 9.66
C LYS A 250 -23.97 3.00 9.49
N GLN A 251 -24.19 1.88 10.18
CA GLN A 251 -25.42 1.09 10.06
C GLN A 251 -26.43 1.36 11.19
N ILE A 252 -25.98 1.99 12.29
CA ILE A 252 -26.82 2.42 13.42
C ILE A 252 -27.44 3.77 13.07
#